data_AF-A0A2D5P2P8-F1
#
_entry.id   AF-A0A2D5P2P8-F1
#
_cell.length_a   1.000
_cell.length_b   1.000
_cell.length_c   1.000
_cell.angle_alpha   90.00
_cell.angle_beta   90.00
_cell.angle_gamma   90.00
#
_symmetry.space_group_name_H-M   'P 1'
#
loop_
_entity.id
_entity.type
_entity.pdbx_description
1 polymer ?
#
loop_
_entity_poly.entity_id
_entity_poly.type
_entity_poly.pdbx_seq_one_letter_code
_entity_poly.pdbx_strand_id
1 'polypeptide(L)'
;MVGDRGQIQTTKALAKFCAEHQCPPGWVSRLNEIAQLLEQDDKKIVQSRLKMFKGGGMGSFIDIWPEVAFEHETSEYIEVVWWALLGHWRSQMDRL
;
A
#
# COMPACT_ATOMS: atom_id res chain seq x y z
N MET A 1 17.00 -14.05 -0.71
CA MET A 1 15.52 -13.92 -0.70
C MET A 1 15.22 -12.66 -1.48
N VAL A 2 14.53 -12.77 -2.63
CA VAL A 2 13.06 -12.83 -2.76
C VAL A 2 12.41 -11.70 -1.98
N GLY A 3 11.42 -11.00 -2.56
CA GLY A 3 10.71 -9.90 -1.89
C GLY A 3 10.60 -10.18 -0.39
N ASP A 4 11.29 -9.37 0.41
CA ASP A 4 11.48 -9.64 1.84
C ASP A 4 10.10 -9.91 2.46
N ARG A 5 10.01 -10.87 3.40
CA ARG A 5 8.77 -11.14 4.13
C ARG A 5 8.11 -9.83 4.60
N GLY A 6 8.89 -8.84 5.02
CA GLY A 6 8.44 -7.49 5.31
C GLY A 6 7.74 -6.80 4.13
N GLN A 7 8.35 -6.80 2.94
CA GLN A 7 7.76 -6.24 1.71
C GLN A 7 6.42 -6.88 1.36
N ILE A 8 6.33 -8.21 1.39
CA ILE A 8 5.09 -8.93 1.07
C ILE A 8 4.01 -8.62 2.13
N GLN A 9 4.35 -8.74 3.41
CA GLN A 9 3.40 -8.56 4.51
C GLN A 9 2.86 -7.12 4.56
N THR A 10 3.75 -6.12 4.45
CA THR A 10 3.35 -4.71 4.45
C THR A 10 2.49 -4.36 3.23
N THR A 11 2.81 -4.91 2.05
CA THR A 11 2.00 -4.68 0.85
C THR A 11 0.59 -5.26 0.99
N LYS A 12 0.48 -6.51 1.48
CA LYS A 12 -0.82 -7.15 1.74
C LYS A 12 -1.62 -6.44 2.83
N ALA A 13 -0.96 -5.99 3.90
CA ALA A 13 -1.60 -5.23 4.97
C ALA A 13 -2.15 -3.91 4.44
N LEU A 14 -1.36 -3.17 3.65
CA LEU A 14 -1.80 -1.92 3.01
C LEU A 14 -2.96 -2.15 2.03
N ALA A 15 -2.90 -3.23 1.23
CA ALA A 15 -3.99 -3.59 0.32
C ALA A 15 -5.29 -3.90 1.07
N LYS A 16 -5.21 -4.66 2.16
CA LYS A 16 -6.36 -4.99 3.01
C LYS A 16 -6.95 -3.75 3.65
N PHE A 17 -6.12 -2.91 4.27
CA PHE A 17 -6.55 -1.64 4.85
C PHE A 17 -7.26 -0.78 3.79
N CYS A 18 -6.66 -0.62 2.61
CA CYS A 18 -7.29 0.11 1.51
C CYS A 18 -8.65 -0.47 1.11
N ALA A 19 -8.80 -1.80 1.08
CA ALA A 19 -10.05 -2.45 0.73
C ALA A 19 -11.15 -2.24 1.79
N GLU A 20 -10.79 -2.21 3.07
CA GLU A 20 -11.73 -2.01 4.18
C GLU A 20 -12.17 -0.56 4.31
N HIS A 21 -11.27 0.40 4.06
CA HIS A 21 -11.50 1.84 4.22
C HIS A 21 -11.85 2.56 2.90
N GLN A 22 -12.52 1.85 1.99
CA GLN A 22 -13.09 2.39 0.74
C GLN A 22 -12.10 3.14 -0.17
N CYS A 23 -10.82 2.79 -0.14
CA CYS A 23 -9.87 3.35 -1.09
C CYS A 23 -10.26 2.96 -2.53
N PRO A 24 -9.91 3.77 -3.55
CA PRO A 24 -10.29 3.47 -4.93
C PRO A 24 -9.86 2.05 -5.34
N PRO A 25 -10.75 1.22 -5.93
CA PRO A 25 -10.47 -0.19 -6.22
C PRO A 25 -9.23 -0.41 -7.10
N GLY A 26 -8.91 0.55 -7.97
CA GLY A 26 -7.71 0.51 -8.78
C GLY A 26 -6.41 0.45 -7.97
N TRP A 27 -6.37 1.09 -6.80
CA TRP A 27 -5.20 1.07 -5.91
C TRP A 27 -5.06 -0.25 -5.16
N VAL A 28 -6.18 -0.81 -4.68
CA VAL A 28 -6.20 -2.14 -4.06
C VAL A 28 -5.69 -3.21 -5.03
N SER A 29 -6.17 -3.21 -6.28
CA SER A 29 -5.72 -4.14 -7.32
C SER A 29 -4.22 -4.02 -7.60
N ARG A 30 -3.69 -2.79 -7.66
CA ARG A 30 -2.25 -2.55 -7.88
C ARG A 30 -1.39 -3.04 -6.73
N LEU A 31 -1.82 -2.84 -5.48
CA LEU A 31 -1.12 -3.35 -4.31
C LEU A 31 -1.10 -4.89 -4.31
N ASN A 32 -2.22 -5.52 -4.66
CA ASN A 32 -2.29 -6.98 -4.80
C ASN A 32 -1.38 -7.51 -5.92
N GLU A 33 -1.29 -6.82 -7.07
CA GLU A 33 -0.34 -7.15 -8.13
C GLU A 33 1.11 -7.08 -7.62
N ILE A 34 1.47 -6.02 -6.89
CA ILE A 34 2.81 -5.89 -6.29
C ILE A 34 3.08 -7.04 -5.32
N ALA A 35 2.11 -7.41 -4.47
CA ALA A 35 2.28 -8.52 -3.54
C ALA A 35 2.55 -9.85 -4.27
N GLN A 36 1.84 -10.13 -5.36
CA GLN A 36 2.07 -11.32 -6.19
C GLN A 36 3.46 -11.31 -6.85
N LEU A 37 3.87 -10.16 -7.40
CA LEU A 37 5.19 -10.03 -8.03
C LEU A 37 6.33 -10.19 -7.03
N LEU A 38 6.16 -9.71 -5.79
CA LEU A 38 7.12 -9.92 -4.70
C LEU A 38 7.26 -11.41 -4.33
N GLU A 39 6.15 -12.15 -4.35
CA GLU A 39 6.15 -13.61 -4.12
C GLU A 39 6.83 -14.39 -5.26
N GLN A 40 6.76 -13.88 -6.50
CA GLN A 40 7.35 -14.48 -7.69
C GLN A 40 8.82 -14.06 -7.93
N ASP A 41 9.39 -13.21 -7.08
CA ASP A 41 10.75 -12.65 -7.18
C ASP A 41 11.03 -11.81 -8.45
N ASP A 42 10.01 -11.17 -9.02
CA ASP A 42 10.20 -10.31 -10.20
C ASP A 42 10.50 -8.84 -9.82
N LYS A 43 11.67 -8.62 -9.21
CA LYS A 43 12.07 -7.29 -8.69
C LYS A 43 12.07 -6.17 -9.73
N LYS A 44 12.44 -6.49 -10.98
CA LYS A 44 12.47 -5.49 -12.07
C LYS A 44 11.07 -4.99 -12.39
N ILE A 45 10.10 -5.90 -12.45
CA ILE A 45 8.70 -5.52 -12.66
C ILE A 45 8.17 -4.77 -11.44
N VAL A 46 8.47 -5.22 -10.21
CA VAL A 46 8.09 -4.50 -8.98
C VAL A 46 8.58 -3.05 -8.99
N GLN A 47 9.87 -2.81 -9.26
CA GLN A 47 10.42 -1.46 -9.33
C GLN A 47 9.74 -0.58 -10.39
N SER A 48 9.43 -1.16 -11.56
CA SER A 48 8.68 -0.47 -12.61
C SER A 48 7.27 -0.07 -12.13
N ARG A 49 6.58 -0.98 -11.43
CA ARG A 49 5.25 -0.73 -10.87
C ARG A 49 5.27 0.29 -9.74
N LEU A 50 6.29 0.30 -8.89
CA LEU A 50 6.39 1.23 -7.76
C LEU A 50 6.45 2.71 -8.19
N LYS A 51 6.87 3.01 -9.43
CA LYS A 51 6.93 4.40 -9.93
C LYS A 51 5.59 5.12 -9.84
N MET A 52 4.46 4.42 -10.01
CA MET A 52 3.13 5.03 -9.92
C MET A 52 2.72 5.45 -8.50
N PHE A 53 3.39 4.89 -7.48
CA PHE A 53 3.15 5.22 -6.06
C PHE A 53 4.03 6.36 -5.54
N LYS A 54 5.03 6.77 -6.34
CA LYS A 54 6.00 7.84 -6.00
C LYS A 54 5.61 9.20 -6.57
N GLY A 55 4.74 9.24 -7.58
CA GLY A 55 4.24 10.50 -8.14
C GLY A 55 3.18 11.13 -7.24
N GLY A 56 3.28 12.44 -7.02
CA GLY A 56 2.19 13.25 -6.46
C GLY A 56 1.36 13.91 -7.56
N GLY A 57 0.15 14.37 -7.21
CA GLY A 57 -0.79 15.01 -8.11
C GLY A 57 -2.18 14.39 -8.00
N MET A 58 -3.19 15.11 -8.49
CA MET A 58 -4.60 14.78 -8.32
C MET A 58 -4.91 13.31 -8.66
N GLY A 59 -5.41 12.58 -7.65
CA GLY A 59 -5.79 11.18 -7.78
C GLY A 59 -4.62 10.20 -7.60
N SER A 60 -3.46 10.69 -7.17
CA SER A 60 -2.33 9.85 -6.79
C SER A 60 -2.63 9.03 -5.53
N PHE A 61 -1.83 8.00 -5.29
CA PHE A 61 -2.01 7.14 -4.13
C PHE A 61 -1.85 7.88 -2.78
N ILE A 62 -1.06 8.96 -2.75
CA ILE A 62 -0.87 9.77 -1.54
C ILE A 62 -2.02 10.75 -1.27
N ASP A 63 -2.89 10.99 -2.26
CA ASP A 63 -4.07 11.84 -2.09
C ASP A 63 -5.23 11.09 -1.43
N ILE A 64 -5.07 9.78 -1.20
CA ILE A 64 -6.09 8.96 -0.57
C ILE A 64 -6.29 9.41 0.87
N TRP A 65 -7.56 9.60 1.23
CA TRP A 65 -8.01 9.84 2.59
C TRP A 65 -8.95 8.70 3.00
N PRO A 66 -8.47 7.70 3.77
CA PRO A 66 -9.28 6.55 4.14
C PRO A 66 -10.45 6.94 5.06
N GLU A 67 -11.61 6.34 4.83
CA GLU A 67 -12.82 6.59 5.62
C GLU A 67 -12.90 5.66 6.84
N VAL A 68 -13.63 6.08 7.88
CA VAL A 68 -13.99 5.22 9.01
C VAL A 68 -14.90 4.10 8.52
N ALA A 69 -14.50 2.84 8.72
CA ALA A 69 -15.20 1.68 8.21
C ALA A 69 -15.91 0.88 9.30
N PHE A 70 -15.41 0.93 10.54
CA PHE A 70 -15.93 0.16 11.66
C PHE A 70 -16.37 1.08 12.83
N GLU A 71 -17.38 0.64 13.60
CA GLU A 71 -18.01 1.45 14.67
C GLU A 71 -17.05 1.90 15.78
N HIS A 72 -15.98 1.13 16.03
CA HIS A 72 -15.02 1.39 17.10
C HIS A 72 -13.85 2.29 16.67
N GLU A 73 -13.86 2.79 15.44
CA GLU A 73 -12.80 3.63 14.88
C GLU A 73 -13.16 5.11 14.91
N THR A 74 -12.14 5.97 14.95
CA THR A 74 -12.30 7.41 14.76
C THR A 74 -11.51 7.87 13.55
N SER A 75 -11.86 9.04 13.00
CA SER A 75 -11.13 9.63 11.89
C SER A 75 -9.65 9.84 12.21
N GLU A 76 -9.32 10.28 13.43
CA GLU A 76 -7.96 10.51 13.88
C GLU A 76 -7.17 9.20 13.98
N TYR A 77 -7.80 8.14 14.47
CA TYR A 77 -7.19 6.82 14.53
C TYR A 77 -6.86 6.31 13.12
N ILE A 78 -7.82 6.38 12.19
CA ILE A 78 -7.64 5.93 10.81
C ILE A 78 -6.59 6.73 10.07
N GLU A 79 -6.56 8.04 10.24
CA GLU A 79 -5.52 8.89 9.67
C GLU A 79 -4.12 8.48 10.15
N VAL A 80 -3.95 8.28 11.47
CA VAL A 80 -2.65 7.87 12.02
C VAL A 80 -2.24 6.48 11.53
N VAL A 81 -3.17 5.51 11.50
CA VAL A 81 -2.91 4.16 11.00
C VAL A 81 -2.53 4.19 9.52
N TRP A 82 -3.23 4.99 8.72
CA TRP A 82 -2.91 5.18 7.30
C TRP A 82 -1.47 5.66 7.09
N TRP A 83 -1.09 6.75 7.74
CA TRP A 83 0.26 7.30 7.59
C TRP A 83 1.33 6.36 8.11
N ALA A 84 1.07 5.65 9.22
CA ALA A 84 1.99 4.66 9.76
C ALA A 84 2.20 3.48 8.80
N LEU A 85 1.11 2.93 8.25
CA LEU A 85 1.16 1.79 7.34
C LEU A 85 1.79 2.16 6.00
N LEU A 86 1.41 3.30 5.43
CA LEU A 86 1.98 3.82 4.20
C LEU A 86 3.49 4.12 4.35
N GLY A 87 3.88 4.78 5.44
CA GLY A 87 5.28 5.09 5.74
C GLY A 87 6.11 3.82 5.94
N HIS A 88 5.58 2.84 6.66
CA HIS A 88 6.25 1.56 6.86
C HIS A 88 6.40 0.79 5.55
N TRP A 89 5.36 0.71 4.73
CA TRP A 89 5.40 0.11 3.41
C TRP A 89 6.45 0.78 2.52
N ARG A 90 6.49 2.12 2.46
CA ARG A 90 7.51 2.87 1.71
C ARG A 90 8.93 2.51 2.16
N SER A 91 9.17 2.46 3.48
CA SER A 91 10.47 2.07 4.04
C SER A 91 10.89 0.65 3.64
N GLN A 92 9.95 -0.29 3.52
CA GLN A 92 10.24 -1.64 3.00
C GLN A 92 10.54 -1.62 1.51
N MET A 93 9.80 -0.82 0.74
CA MET A 93 9.94 -0.75 -0.72
C MET A 93 11.20 -0.01 -1.17
N ASP A 94 11.71 0.96 -0.42
CA ASP A 94 12.95 1.67 -0.78
C ASP A 94 14.23 0.80 -0.65
N ARG A 95 14.09 -0.42 -0.14
CA ARG A 95 15.17 -1.43 -0.05
C ARG A 95 15.25 -2.35 -1.28
N LEU A 96 14.35 -2.20 -2.26
CA LEU A 96 14.25 -3.06 -3.46
C LEU A 96 15.29 -2.73 -4.54
#